data_AF-A0A1A8QSN5-F1
#
_entry.id   AF-A0A1A8QSN5-F1
#
_cell.length_a   1.000
_cell.length_b   1.000
_cell.length_c   1.000
_cell.angle_alpha   90.00
_cell.angle_beta   90.00
_cell.angle_gamma   90.00
#
_symmetry.space_group_name_H-M   'P 1'
#
loop_
_entity.id
_entity.type
_entity.pdbx_description
1 polymer ?
#
loop_
_entity_poly.entity_id
_entity_poly.type
_entity_poly.pdbx_seq_one_letter_code
_entity_poly.pdbx_strand_id
1 'polypeptide(L)'
;IVVPVSLADQDLKQFSALFTDGRIPMWCWNHPNGSALVRMTVITEQLVQKKFDQRILSAIAKSHPQSEDVMRSDLDKTLPNIQEIQAAFLKLKQLCVLDPFEETEERWLTTLENTRWLEYVRMFLRHSAEMVYYLDGKNASVILHEEEDRDLSCVVSSLVQLMLDPYYRSLIGFQTLVQKEWVM
;
A
#
# COMPACT_ATOMS: atom_id res chain seq x y z
N ILE A 1 10.16 11.68 -9.36
CA ILE A 1 8.80 11.66 -8.77
C ILE A 1 7.83 12.10 -9.86
N VAL A 2 6.71 11.39 -10.03
CA VAL A 2 5.64 11.74 -10.96
C VAL A 2 4.47 12.29 -10.14
N VAL A 3 3.86 13.38 -10.60
CA VAL A 3 2.77 14.09 -9.93
C VAL A 3 1.76 14.59 -10.97
N PRO A 4 0.48 14.80 -10.60
CA PRO A 4 -0.49 15.43 -11.49
C PRO A 4 -0.02 16.79 -12.00
N VAL A 5 -0.18 17.05 -13.30
CA VAL A 5 0.19 18.33 -13.94
C VAL A 5 -0.52 19.53 -13.30
N SER A 6 -1.67 19.32 -12.67
CA SER A 6 -2.44 20.35 -11.99
C SER A 6 -1.89 20.78 -10.62
N LEU A 7 -0.88 20.09 -10.10
CA LEU A 7 -0.12 20.49 -8.91
C LEU A 7 1.16 21.19 -9.36
N ALA A 8 1.27 22.50 -9.09
CA ALA A 8 2.47 23.24 -9.45
C ALA A 8 3.63 22.84 -8.54
N ASP A 9 4.86 22.87 -9.06
CA ASP A 9 6.08 22.59 -8.27
C ASP A 9 6.20 23.43 -7.00
N GLN A 10 5.61 24.64 -6.99
CA GLN A 10 5.55 25.51 -5.82
C GLN A 10 4.65 24.96 -4.72
N ASP A 11 3.52 24.34 -5.08
CA ASP A 11 2.63 23.71 -4.10
C ASP A 11 3.37 22.54 -3.44
N LEU A 12 4.01 21.66 -4.23
CA LEU A 12 4.74 20.52 -3.69
C LEU A 12 5.88 20.94 -2.77
N LYS A 13 6.63 22.01 -3.12
CA LYS A 13 7.66 22.58 -2.24
C LYS A 13 7.07 23.12 -0.95
N GLN A 14 5.94 23.84 -1.03
CA GLN A 14 5.27 24.40 0.14
C GLN A 14 4.73 23.32 1.07
N PHE A 15 4.16 22.25 0.52
CA PHE A 15 3.55 21.17 1.32
C PHE A 15 4.56 20.10 1.76
N SER A 16 5.71 19.96 1.09
CA SER A 16 6.73 18.95 1.43
C SER A 16 7.11 18.98 2.91
N ALA A 17 7.34 20.16 3.49
CA ALA A 17 7.71 20.31 4.90
C ALA A 17 6.61 19.91 5.90
N LEU A 18 5.37 19.72 5.42
CA LEU A 18 4.21 19.38 6.25
C LEU A 18 3.89 17.89 6.24
N PHE A 19 4.47 17.12 5.31
CA PHE A 19 4.38 15.66 5.29
C PHE A 19 5.34 15.03 6.28
N THR A 20 4.93 13.91 6.89
CA THR A 20 5.83 13.07 7.69
C THR A 20 7.07 12.73 6.88
N ASP A 21 8.24 13.00 7.45
CA ASP A 21 9.57 12.82 6.82
C ASP A 21 9.74 13.48 5.43
N GLY A 22 8.92 14.48 5.10
CA GLY A 22 8.98 15.18 3.82
C GLY A 22 8.46 14.36 2.62
N ARG A 23 7.76 13.25 2.87
CA ARG A 23 7.31 12.32 1.83
C ARG A 23 6.05 12.83 1.14
N ILE A 24 6.22 13.50 0.01
CA ILE A 24 5.09 13.92 -0.82
C ILE A 24 4.38 12.72 -1.47
N PRO A 25 3.11 12.87 -1.92
CA PRO A 25 2.40 11.79 -2.61
C PRO A 25 3.20 11.28 -3.82
N MET A 26 3.34 9.96 -3.89
CA MET A 26 4.12 9.24 -4.89
C MET A 26 3.19 8.55 -5.88
N TRP A 27 3.28 8.91 -7.15
CA TRP A 27 2.56 8.21 -8.21
C TRP A 27 3.29 6.90 -8.56
N CYS A 28 2.71 5.77 -8.15
CA CYS A 28 3.36 4.46 -8.21
C CYS A 28 3.17 3.77 -9.56
N TRP A 29 1.94 3.79 -10.09
CA TRP A 29 1.59 3.02 -11.28
C TRP A 29 0.35 3.58 -12.00
N ASN A 30 0.25 3.27 -13.30
CA ASN A 30 -0.88 3.63 -14.16
C ASN A 30 -1.50 2.38 -14.77
N HIS A 31 -2.81 2.27 -14.66
CA HIS A 31 -3.58 1.29 -15.40
C HIS A 31 -3.84 1.79 -16.85
N PRO A 32 -3.88 0.90 -17.86
CA PRO A 32 -4.19 1.30 -19.24
C PRO A 32 -5.53 2.02 -19.45
N ASN A 33 -6.48 1.91 -18.52
CA ASN A 33 -7.75 2.64 -18.54
C ASN A 33 -7.63 4.11 -18.06
N GLY A 34 -6.45 4.51 -17.56
CA GLY A 34 -6.18 5.84 -17.02
C GLY A 34 -6.26 5.94 -15.49
N SER A 35 -6.69 4.89 -14.78
CA SER A 35 -6.69 4.86 -13.32
C SER A 35 -5.27 4.82 -12.75
N ALA A 36 -5.08 5.52 -11.64
CA ALA A 36 -3.77 5.70 -11.02
C ALA A 36 -3.70 5.02 -9.66
N LEU A 37 -2.54 4.44 -9.35
CA LEU A 37 -2.19 4.02 -7.99
C LEU A 37 -1.20 5.03 -7.41
N VAL A 38 -1.58 5.64 -6.28
CA VAL A 38 -0.80 6.68 -5.59
C VAL A 38 -0.58 6.25 -4.14
N ARG A 39 0.62 6.49 -3.62
CA ARG A 39 0.96 6.35 -2.21
C ARG A 39 1.10 7.72 -1.56
N MET A 40 0.67 7.85 -0.32
CA MET A 40 0.66 9.14 0.38
C MET A 40 0.79 8.98 1.88
N THR A 41 1.63 9.83 2.48
CA THR A 41 1.76 9.93 3.93
C THR A 41 0.81 10.97 4.56
N VAL A 42 0.79 11.02 5.89
CA VAL A 42 0.04 11.99 6.67
C VAL A 42 0.73 13.36 6.67
N ILE A 43 -0.08 14.42 6.65
CA ILE A 43 0.28 15.79 6.96
C ILE A 43 0.01 16.03 8.45
N THR A 44 1.03 16.51 9.16
CA THR A 44 1.00 16.65 10.63
C THR A 44 -0.10 17.62 11.12
N GLU A 45 -0.47 18.62 10.31
CA GLU A 45 -1.49 19.62 10.66
C GLU A 45 -2.87 19.29 10.08
N GLN A 46 -3.85 18.94 10.94
CA GLN A 46 -5.18 18.48 10.50
C GLN A 46 -5.97 19.46 9.60
N LEU A 47 -5.87 20.77 9.86
CA LEU A 47 -6.54 21.79 9.05
C LEU A 47 -5.93 21.91 7.66
N VAL A 48 -4.62 21.72 7.55
CA VAL A 48 -3.89 21.75 6.28
C VAL A 48 -4.08 20.43 5.53
N GLN A 49 -4.08 19.29 6.25
CA GLN A 49 -4.41 17.97 5.72
C GLN A 49 -5.72 18.00 4.94
N LYS A 50 -6.81 18.49 5.55
CA LYS A 50 -8.13 18.51 4.87
C LYS A 50 -8.12 19.30 3.56
N LYS A 51 -7.43 20.46 3.54
CA LYS A 51 -7.33 21.29 2.33
C LYS A 51 -6.47 20.61 1.27
N PHE A 52 -5.35 20.03 1.67
CA PHE A 52 -4.46 19.32 0.76
C PHE A 52 -5.14 18.07 0.19
N ASP A 53 -5.81 17.28 1.03
CA ASP A 53 -6.57 16.09 0.63
C ASP A 53 -7.58 16.40 -0.48
N GLN A 54 -8.39 17.45 -0.30
CA GLN A 54 -9.33 17.87 -1.34
C GLN A 54 -8.63 18.24 -2.64
N ARG A 55 -7.46 18.87 -2.55
CA ARG A 55 -6.69 19.31 -3.71
C ARG A 55 -6.03 18.13 -4.45
N ILE A 56 -5.39 17.21 -3.73
CA ILE A 56 -4.76 16.02 -4.33
C ILE A 56 -5.81 15.08 -4.92
N LEU A 57 -6.94 14.88 -4.24
CA LEU A 57 -8.07 14.10 -4.77
C LEU A 57 -8.60 14.72 -6.06
N SER A 58 -8.81 16.04 -6.10
CA SER A 58 -9.25 16.72 -7.32
C SER A 58 -8.23 16.63 -8.44
N ALA A 59 -6.93 16.72 -8.12
CA ALA A 59 -5.84 16.64 -9.09
C ALA A 59 -5.73 15.24 -9.71
N ILE A 60 -5.86 14.19 -8.91
CA ILE A 60 -5.86 12.79 -9.36
C ILE A 60 -7.11 12.50 -10.18
N ALA A 61 -8.30 12.90 -9.71
CA ALA A 61 -9.55 12.74 -10.46
C ALA A 61 -9.44 13.37 -11.86
N LYS A 62 -8.96 14.62 -11.95
CA LYS A 62 -8.76 15.32 -13.24
C LYS A 62 -7.68 14.70 -14.14
N SER A 63 -6.78 13.89 -13.58
CA SER A 63 -5.78 13.18 -14.36
C SER A 63 -6.37 11.93 -15.04
N HIS A 64 -7.51 11.44 -14.57
CA HIS A 64 -8.27 10.37 -15.22
C HIS A 64 -9.00 10.91 -16.45
N PRO A 65 -8.96 10.23 -17.63
CA PRO A 65 -9.64 10.69 -18.85
C PRO A 65 -11.14 10.95 -18.67
N GLN A 66 -11.79 10.20 -17.77
CA GLN A 66 -13.22 10.30 -17.49
C GLN A 66 -13.53 11.09 -16.20
N SER A 67 -12.52 11.62 -15.50
CA SER A 67 -12.69 12.31 -14.22
C SER A 67 -13.46 11.49 -13.17
N GLU A 68 -13.14 10.19 -13.10
CA GLU A 68 -13.75 9.23 -12.17
C GLU A 68 -13.37 9.50 -10.71
N ASP A 69 -14.17 8.96 -9.81
CA ASP A 69 -13.95 9.06 -8.37
C ASP A 69 -12.61 8.41 -7.95
N VAL A 70 -12.06 8.94 -6.86
CA VAL A 70 -10.79 8.47 -6.28
C VAL A 70 -11.10 7.75 -4.97
N MET A 71 -10.74 6.46 -4.91
CA MET A 71 -10.81 5.67 -3.69
C MET A 71 -9.58 5.98 -2.83
N ARG A 72 -9.79 6.31 -1.54
CA ARG A 72 -8.71 6.43 -0.55
C ARG A 72 -8.79 5.28 0.44
N SER A 73 -7.68 4.55 0.57
CA SER A 73 -7.52 3.47 1.53
C SER A 73 -6.60 3.88 2.67
N ASP A 74 -7.14 3.89 3.90
CA ASP A 74 -6.37 4.15 5.12
C ASP A 74 -5.83 2.82 5.66
N LEU A 75 -4.53 2.56 5.42
CA LEU A 75 -3.90 1.27 5.69
C LEU A 75 -3.74 1.02 7.18
N ASP A 76 -3.42 2.05 7.96
CA ASP A 76 -3.24 1.96 9.42
C ASP A 76 -4.53 1.55 10.15
N LYS A 77 -5.69 1.85 9.56
CA LYS A 77 -7.00 1.41 10.07
C LYS A 77 -7.43 0.04 9.57
N THR A 78 -6.86 -0.43 8.47
CA THR A 78 -7.37 -1.61 7.73
C THR A 78 -6.49 -2.85 7.94
N LEU A 79 -5.19 -2.66 8.18
CA LEU A 79 -4.18 -3.71 8.23
C LEU A 79 -3.49 -3.74 9.61
N PRO A 80 -2.91 -4.88 10.01
CA PRO A 80 -2.14 -4.97 11.25
C PRO A 80 -0.91 -4.06 11.19
N ASN A 81 -0.56 -3.46 12.32
CA ASN A 81 0.63 -2.63 12.41
C ASN A 81 1.93 -3.46 12.40
N ILE A 82 3.07 -2.79 12.25
CA ILE A 82 4.38 -3.43 12.11
C ILE A 82 4.73 -4.28 13.34
N GLN A 83 4.37 -3.84 14.55
CA GLN A 83 4.65 -4.56 15.79
C GLN A 83 3.84 -5.86 15.86
N GLU A 84 2.57 -5.85 15.43
CA GLU A 84 1.72 -7.03 15.33
C GLU A 84 2.28 -8.03 14.31
N ILE A 85 2.69 -7.55 13.13
CA ILE A 85 3.29 -8.38 12.07
C ILE A 85 4.58 -9.04 12.57
N GLN A 86 5.46 -8.26 13.23
CA GLN A 86 6.71 -8.77 13.80
C GLN A 86 6.43 -9.85 14.87
N ALA A 87 5.48 -9.60 15.77
CA ALA A 87 5.12 -10.57 16.81
C ALA A 87 4.55 -11.87 16.21
N ALA A 88 3.70 -11.77 15.18
CA ALA A 88 3.17 -12.93 14.46
C ALA A 88 4.27 -13.75 13.79
N PHE A 89 5.21 -13.08 13.12
CA PHE A 89 6.36 -13.74 12.49
C PHE A 89 7.23 -14.47 13.52
N LEU A 90 7.52 -13.85 14.67
CA LEU A 90 8.34 -14.48 15.71
C LEU A 90 7.68 -15.73 16.29
N LYS A 91 6.35 -15.72 16.49
CA LYS A 91 5.59 -16.91 16.91
C LYS A 91 5.65 -18.03 15.87
N LEU A 92 5.48 -17.71 14.58
CA LEU A 92 5.60 -18.68 13.50
C LEU A 92 7.01 -19.27 13.44
N LYS A 93 8.03 -18.42 13.49
CA LYS A 93 9.43 -18.86 13.50
C LYS A 93 9.70 -19.82 14.67
N GLN A 94 9.19 -19.51 15.86
CA GLN A 94 9.33 -20.40 17.02
C GLN A 94 8.67 -21.75 16.76
N LEU A 95 7.45 -21.78 16.24
CA LEU A 95 6.74 -23.02 15.89
C LEU A 95 7.53 -23.89 14.90
N CYS A 96 8.17 -23.28 13.90
CA CYS A 96 8.96 -24.01 12.90
C CYS A 96 10.28 -24.59 13.43
N VAL A 97 10.72 -24.23 14.64
CA VAL A 97 11.98 -24.68 15.25
C VAL A 97 11.73 -25.71 16.37
N LEU A 98 10.48 -25.92 16.78
CA LEU A 98 10.14 -26.95 17.77
C LEU A 98 10.38 -28.36 17.20
N ASP A 99 10.80 -29.28 18.07
CA ASP A 99 11.08 -30.67 17.70
C ASP A 99 9.76 -31.40 17.38
N PRO A 100 9.58 -31.97 16.16
CA PRO A 100 8.34 -32.62 15.76
C PRO A 100 7.97 -33.86 16.60
N PHE A 101 8.86 -34.35 17.47
CA PHE A 101 8.65 -35.60 18.20
C PHE A 101 7.57 -35.53 19.31
N GLU A 102 7.11 -34.34 19.72
CA GLU A 102 6.15 -34.19 20.84
C GLU A 102 4.79 -33.55 20.47
N GLU A 103 4.56 -33.15 19.22
CA GLU A 103 3.39 -32.34 18.86
C GLU A 103 2.42 -33.09 17.92
N THR A 104 1.14 -33.18 18.32
CA THR A 104 0.08 -33.71 17.46
C THR A 104 -0.26 -32.71 16.36
N GLU A 105 -0.75 -33.19 15.22
CA GLU A 105 -1.15 -32.32 14.09
C GLU A 105 -2.19 -31.27 14.51
N GLU A 106 -3.20 -31.66 15.31
CA GLU A 106 -4.24 -30.74 15.81
C GLU A 106 -3.65 -29.62 16.67
N ARG A 107 -2.71 -29.96 17.56
CA ARG A 107 -2.01 -28.97 18.40
C ARG A 107 -1.14 -28.05 17.55
N TRP A 108 -0.44 -28.60 16.56
CA TRP A 108 0.37 -27.81 15.65
C TRP A 108 -0.47 -26.80 14.85
N LEU A 109 -1.60 -27.24 14.28
CA LEU A 109 -2.54 -26.37 13.56
C LEU A 109 -3.13 -25.28 14.46
N THR A 110 -3.48 -25.63 15.70
CA THR A 110 -3.96 -24.65 16.69
C THR A 110 -2.87 -23.62 17.03
N THR A 111 -1.63 -24.06 17.23
CA THR A 111 -0.50 -23.15 17.49
C THR A 111 -0.21 -22.27 16.28
N LEU A 112 -0.29 -22.81 15.07
CA LEU A 112 -0.15 -22.07 13.81
C LEU A 112 -1.21 -20.96 13.70
N GLU A 113 -2.48 -21.27 13.96
CA GLU A 113 -3.56 -20.27 13.96
C GLU A 113 -3.30 -19.17 15.00
N ASN A 114 -2.84 -19.54 16.19
CA ASN A 114 -2.48 -18.59 17.26
C ASN A 114 -1.30 -17.67 16.93
N THR A 115 -0.50 -17.98 15.90
CA THR A 115 0.51 -17.05 15.38
C THR A 115 -0.10 -15.84 14.68
N ARG A 116 -1.31 -15.98 14.11
CA ARG A 116 -1.98 -15.02 13.21
C ARG A 116 -1.23 -14.71 11.91
N TRP A 117 -0.10 -15.36 11.63
CA TRP A 117 0.70 -15.04 10.44
C TRP A 117 -0.09 -15.22 9.14
N LEU A 118 -0.77 -16.36 8.97
CA LEU A 118 -1.58 -16.63 7.78
C LEU A 118 -2.83 -15.75 7.71
N GLU A 119 -3.37 -15.33 8.85
CA GLU A 119 -4.46 -14.35 8.91
C GLU A 119 -3.98 -13.00 8.36
N TYR A 120 -2.83 -12.51 8.78
CA TYR A 120 -2.26 -11.26 8.29
C TYR A 120 -1.90 -11.34 6.80
N VAL A 121 -1.27 -12.41 6.33
CA VAL A 121 -1.02 -12.63 4.89
C VAL A 121 -2.34 -12.57 4.10
N ARG A 122 -3.40 -13.23 4.59
CA ARG A 122 -4.73 -13.18 3.98
C ARG A 122 -5.30 -11.76 3.96
N MET A 123 -5.14 -10.98 5.03
CA MET A 123 -5.61 -9.58 5.08
C MET A 123 -4.96 -8.71 4.01
N PHE A 124 -3.62 -8.78 3.87
CA PHE A 124 -2.90 -8.02 2.83
C PHE A 124 -3.30 -8.42 1.41
N LEU A 125 -3.41 -9.73 1.14
CA LEU A 125 -3.84 -10.23 -0.17
C LEU A 125 -5.28 -9.80 -0.50
N ARG A 126 -6.20 -9.94 0.47
CA ARG A 126 -7.60 -9.53 0.31
C ARG A 126 -7.72 -8.03 0.05
N HIS A 127 -7.01 -7.22 0.82
CA HIS A 127 -7.06 -5.77 0.66
C HIS A 127 -6.44 -5.33 -0.68
N SER A 128 -5.32 -5.94 -1.09
CA SER A 128 -4.71 -5.66 -2.40
C SER A 128 -5.65 -6.04 -3.55
N ALA A 129 -6.35 -7.18 -3.45
CA ALA A 129 -7.35 -7.58 -4.44
C ALA A 129 -8.54 -6.61 -4.50
N GLU A 130 -8.92 -6.01 -3.36
CA GLU A 130 -9.93 -4.94 -3.34
C GLU A 130 -9.43 -3.67 -4.07
N MET A 131 -8.16 -3.27 -3.89
CA MET A 131 -7.59 -2.14 -4.62
C MET A 131 -7.54 -2.41 -6.13
N VAL A 132 -7.21 -3.65 -6.52
CA VAL A 132 -7.30 -4.12 -7.92
C VAL A 132 -8.71 -3.99 -8.46
N TYR A 133 -9.73 -4.37 -7.67
CA TYR A 133 -11.14 -4.21 -8.07
C TYR A 133 -11.52 -2.75 -8.31
N TYR A 134 -11.01 -1.81 -7.51
CA TYR A 134 -11.24 -0.39 -7.77
C TYR A 134 -10.54 0.09 -9.05
N LEU A 135 -9.27 -0.29 -9.27
CA LEU A 135 -8.49 0.13 -10.43
C LEU A 135 -9.01 -0.44 -11.76
N ASP A 136 -9.23 -1.75 -11.83
CA ASP A 136 -9.60 -2.45 -13.07
C ASP A 136 -11.11 -2.65 -13.20
N GLY A 137 -11.80 -2.97 -12.10
CA GLY A 137 -13.23 -3.25 -12.10
C GLY A 137 -14.13 -2.00 -12.02
N LYS A 138 -13.67 -0.94 -11.35
CA LYS A 138 -14.41 0.33 -11.20
C LYS A 138 -13.84 1.48 -12.02
N ASN A 139 -12.68 1.31 -12.67
CA ASN A 139 -11.97 2.39 -13.34
C ASN A 139 -11.73 3.61 -12.43
N ALA A 140 -11.49 3.36 -11.15
CA ALA A 140 -11.27 4.39 -10.14
C ALA A 140 -9.80 4.43 -9.75
N SER A 141 -9.23 5.64 -9.62
CA SER A 141 -7.88 5.79 -9.06
C SER A 141 -7.88 5.46 -7.57
N VAL A 142 -6.76 4.94 -7.07
CA VAL A 142 -6.60 4.53 -5.67
C VAL A 142 -5.45 5.32 -5.03
N ILE A 143 -5.71 5.87 -3.83
CA ILE A 143 -4.70 6.41 -2.94
C ILE A 143 -4.52 5.46 -1.76
N LEU A 144 -3.34 4.87 -1.62
CA LEU A 144 -2.89 4.16 -0.44
C LEU A 144 -2.32 5.16 0.55
N HIS A 145 -2.94 5.24 1.73
CA HIS A 145 -2.57 6.19 2.76
C HIS A 145 -2.03 5.46 3.99
N GLU A 146 -0.83 5.83 4.43
CA GLU A 146 -0.12 5.26 5.59
C GLU A 146 0.64 6.37 6.33
N GLU A 147 0.66 6.35 7.67
CA GLU A 147 1.30 7.39 8.49
C GLU A 147 2.75 7.69 8.14
N GLU A 148 3.55 6.68 7.78
CA GLU A 148 4.97 6.85 7.41
C GLU A 148 5.27 6.56 5.92
N ASP A 149 4.34 5.94 5.19
CA ASP A 149 4.48 5.54 3.78
C ASP A 149 5.78 4.76 3.49
N ARG A 150 6.18 3.80 4.33
CA ARG A 150 7.35 2.93 4.07
C ARG A 150 7.14 1.45 4.35
N ASP A 151 6.01 1.04 4.92
CA ASP A 151 5.81 -0.33 5.34
C ASP A 151 4.61 -0.95 4.61
N LEU A 152 3.40 -0.71 5.12
CA LEU A 152 2.16 -1.31 4.63
C LEU A 152 1.86 -0.91 3.18
N SER A 153 2.07 0.37 2.85
CA SER A 153 1.86 0.93 1.51
C SER A 153 2.78 0.29 0.46
N CYS A 154 4.03 -0.01 0.81
CA CYS A 154 4.98 -0.73 -0.05
C CYS A 154 4.44 -2.12 -0.41
N VAL A 155 3.94 -2.86 0.59
CA VAL A 155 3.40 -4.22 0.40
C VAL A 155 2.17 -4.17 -0.50
N VAL A 156 1.18 -3.34 -0.17
CA VAL A 156 -0.08 -3.27 -0.91
C VAL A 156 0.17 -2.79 -2.34
N SER A 157 0.98 -1.73 -2.53
CA SER A 157 1.34 -1.22 -3.84
C SER A 157 2.02 -2.28 -4.72
N SER A 158 2.97 -3.03 -4.14
CA SER A 158 3.67 -4.10 -4.85
C SER A 158 2.73 -5.24 -5.26
N LEU A 159 1.83 -5.66 -4.36
CA LEU A 159 0.87 -6.74 -4.63
C LEU A 159 -0.12 -6.34 -5.72
N VAL A 160 -0.66 -5.13 -5.67
CA VAL A 160 -1.58 -4.59 -6.70
C VAL A 160 -0.91 -4.60 -8.07
N GLN A 161 0.33 -4.12 -8.15
CA GLN A 161 1.09 -4.08 -9.40
C GLN A 161 1.43 -5.48 -9.93
N LEU A 162 1.75 -6.44 -9.06
CA LEU A 162 1.95 -7.84 -9.46
C LEU A 162 0.67 -8.50 -10.02
N MET A 163 -0.48 -8.15 -9.46
CA MET A 163 -1.79 -8.67 -9.90
C MET A 163 -2.20 -8.10 -11.26
N LEU A 164 -1.96 -6.81 -11.49
CA LEU A 164 -2.44 -6.09 -12.67
C LEU A 164 -1.47 -6.11 -13.86
N ASP A 165 -0.16 -6.10 -13.62
CA ASP A 165 0.84 -5.90 -14.66
C ASP A 165 1.72 -7.15 -14.86
N PRO A 166 1.61 -7.86 -16.00
CA PRO A 166 2.44 -9.02 -16.31
C PRO A 166 3.94 -8.71 -16.29
N TYR A 167 4.36 -7.48 -16.55
CA TYR A 167 5.78 -7.10 -16.54
C TYR A 167 6.43 -7.41 -15.19
N TYR A 168 5.78 -7.04 -14.08
CA TYR A 168 6.32 -7.24 -12.73
C TYR A 168 6.38 -8.71 -12.30
N ARG A 169 5.79 -9.63 -13.06
CA ARG A 169 5.90 -11.09 -12.87
C ARG A 169 7.08 -11.72 -13.62
N SER A 170 7.85 -10.93 -14.39
CA SER A 170 9.16 -11.32 -14.92
C SER A 170 10.27 -11.09 -13.88
N LEU A 171 11.42 -11.74 -14.02
CA LEU A 171 12.56 -11.53 -13.12
C LEU A 171 13.01 -10.06 -13.07
N ILE A 172 13.18 -9.45 -14.25
CA ILE A 172 13.61 -8.05 -14.39
C ILE A 172 12.53 -7.10 -13.86
N GLY A 173 11.26 -7.39 -14.15
CA GLY A 173 10.15 -6.60 -13.65
C GLY A 173 10.04 -6.66 -12.13
N PHE A 174 10.16 -7.83 -11.53
CA PHE A 174 10.12 -7.97 -10.08
C PHE A 174 11.28 -7.21 -9.40
N GLN A 175 12.49 -7.29 -9.95
CA GLN A 175 13.63 -6.48 -9.47
C GLN A 175 13.35 -4.97 -9.58
N THR A 176 12.76 -4.53 -10.69
CA THR A 176 12.35 -3.14 -10.90
C THR A 176 11.31 -2.72 -9.86
N LEU A 177 10.33 -3.59 -9.57
CA LEU A 177 9.28 -3.32 -8.58
C LEU A 177 9.88 -3.16 -7.18
N VAL A 178 10.77 -4.07 -6.76
CA VAL A 178 11.47 -3.97 -5.48
C VAL A 178 12.28 -2.68 -5.40
N GLN A 179 13.08 -2.37 -6.43
CA GLN A 179 13.85 -1.14 -6.47
C GLN A 179 12.96 0.11 -6.36
N LYS A 180 11.80 0.09 -7.01
CA LYS A 180 10.88 1.23 -7.07
C LYS A 180 10.08 1.44 -5.79
N GLU A 181 9.52 0.39 -5.22
CA GLU A 181 8.59 0.52 -4.10
C GLU A 181 9.26 0.45 -2.72
N TRP A 182 10.48 -0.10 -2.63
CA TRP A 182 11.14 -0.40 -1.35
C TRP A 182 12.50 0.27 -1.13
N VAL A 183 13.23 0.61 -2.21
CA VAL A 183 14.61 1.11 -2.09
C VAL A 183 14.72 2.61 -2.37
N MET A 184 13.89 3.15 -3.28
CA MET A 184 13.91 4.56 -3.68
C MET A 184 13.14 5.49 -2.74
#